data_AF-A0A3S7QGJ4-F1
#
_entry.id   AF-A0A3S7QGJ4-F1
#
_cell.length_a   1.000
_cell.length_b   1.000
_cell.length_c   1.000
_cell.angle_alpha   90.00
_cell.angle_beta   90.00
_cell.angle_gamma   90.00
#
_symmetry.space_group_name_H-M   'P 1'
#
loop_
_entity.id
_entity.type
_entity.pdbx_description
1 polymer ?
#
loop_
_entity_poly.entity_id
_entity_poly.type
_entity_poly.pdbx_seq_one_letter_code
_entity_poly.pdbx_strand_id
1 'polypeptide(L)'
;MKAVLWIFVLIIAPFVIAKVDQWRKRGIGDTWAWWKSENMPYELRSATLFLSEQDVSTTLPVPMHGRVDQVYQTKGGVLIPLDTKLRQANHIFESDIIQLSVYRVILSHKYKAPVAKYGYVRTVVETADGDRVRYIKTNLLSEREVIKLWHRYQSIRYRKVKPTCSCGGKFHM
;
A
#
# COMPACT_ATOMS: atom_id res chain seq x y z
N MET A 1 42.85 33.04 19.16
CA MET A 1 42.30 31.71 18.83
C MET A 1 40.77 31.68 18.76
N LYS A 2 40.03 32.13 19.79
CA LYS A 2 38.55 32.08 19.78
C LYS A 2 37.89 32.93 18.68
N ALA A 3 38.35 34.16 18.45
CA ALA A 3 37.77 35.07 17.44
C ALA A 3 37.92 34.57 15.99
N VAL A 4 39.08 33.99 15.65
CA VAL A 4 39.32 33.38 14.32
C VAL A 4 38.39 32.18 14.10
N LEU A 5 38.15 31.38 15.15
CA LEU A 5 37.21 30.25 15.11
C LEU A 5 35.77 30.72 14.81
N TRP A 6 35.32 31.81 15.42
CA TRP A 6 33.99 32.38 15.19
C TRP A 6 33.81 32.94 13.77
N ILE A 7 34.85 33.53 13.19
CA ILE A 7 34.84 34.01 11.79
C ILE A 7 34.68 32.82 10.83
N PHE A 8 35.41 31.72 11.06
CA PHE A 8 35.25 30.50 10.26
C PHE A 8 33.85 29.90 10.39
N VAL A 9 33.26 29.89 11.59
CA VAL A 9 31.88 29.39 11.81
C VAL A 9 30.85 30.26 11.08
N LEU A 10 30.97 31.60 11.15
CA LEU A 10 30.06 32.53 10.48
C LEU A 10 30.13 32.43 8.96
N ILE A 11 31.30 32.10 8.41
CA ILE A 11 31.48 31.91 6.96
C ILE A 11 30.99 30.52 6.54
N ILE A 12 31.28 29.44 7.28
CA ILE A 12 30.98 28.07 6.87
C ILE A 12 29.50 27.71 7.09
N ALA A 13 28.88 28.17 8.18
CA ALA A 13 27.51 27.80 8.53
C ALA A 13 26.46 28.13 7.44
N PRO A 14 26.48 29.30 6.78
CA PRO A 14 25.58 29.62 5.67
C PRO A 14 25.74 28.67 4.48
N PHE A 15 26.97 28.26 4.14
CA PHE A 15 27.20 27.31 3.04
C PHE A 15 26.70 25.91 3.37
N VAL A 16 26.87 25.47 4.62
CA VAL A 16 26.33 24.19 5.10
C VAL A 16 24.80 24.22 5.08
N ILE A 17 24.18 25.29 5.59
CA ILE A 17 22.72 25.48 5.56
C ILE A 17 22.20 25.50 4.12
N ALA A 18 22.86 26.24 3.22
CA ALA A 18 22.48 26.31 1.81
C ALA A 18 22.61 24.95 1.10
N LYS A 19 23.66 24.18 1.40
CA LYS A 19 23.81 22.82 0.86
C LYS A 19 22.72 21.89 1.37
N VAL A 20 22.41 21.93 2.66
CA VAL A 20 21.34 21.13 3.27
C VAL A 20 19.98 21.50 2.67
N ASP A 21 19.70 22.79 2.50
CA ASP A 21 18.46 23.28 1.87
C ASP A 21 18.37 22.87 0.40
N GLN A 22 19.46 22.95 -0.36
CA GLN A 22 19.50 22.51 -1.75
C GLN A 22 19.32 20.98 -1.86
N TRP A 23 19.91 20.21 -0.96
CA TRP A 23 19.75 18.75 -0.91
C TRP A 23 18.31 18.36 -0.54
N ARG A 24 17.70 19.08 0.41
CA ARG A 24 16.29 18.94 0.78
C ARG A 24 15.36 19.29 -0.39
N LYS A 25 15.63 20.39 -1.11
CA LYS A 25 14.86 20.81 -2.30
C LYS A 25 14.96 19.79 -3.45
N ARG A 26 16.13 19.19 -3.66
CA ARG A 26 16.32 18.10 -4.64
C ARG A 26 15.50 16.87 -4.25
N GLY A 27 15.62 16.40 -3.00
CA GLY A 27 14.83 15.26 -2.53
C GLY A 27 13.31 15.48 -2.59
N ILE A 28 12.84 16.70 -2.30
CA ILE A 28 11.43 17.09 -2.44
C ILE A 28 11.02 17.17 -3.92
N GLY A 29 11.89 17.66 -4.81
CA GLY A 29 11.64 17.71 -6.25
C GLY A 29 11.55 16.33 -6.88
N ASP A 30 12.47 15.42 -6.50
CA ASP A 30 12.52 14.05 -7.00
C ASP A 30 11.31 13.24 -6.55
N THR A 31 10.88 13.40 -5.28
CA THR A 31 9.64 12.78 -4.78
C THR A 31 8.39 13.35 -5.45
N TRP A 32 8.34 14.65 -5.74
CA TRP A 32 7.22 15.24 -6.50
C TRP A 32 7.18 14.77 -7.95
N ALA A 33 8.33 14.66 -8.61
CA ALA A 33 8.44 14.15 -9.96
C ALA A 33 7.98 12.68 -10.02
N TRP A 34 8.42 11.86 -9.06
CA TRP A 34 7.97 10.48 -8.91
C TRP A 34 6.48 10.37 -8.62
N TRP A 35 5.92 11.19 -7.72
CA TRP A 35 4.47 11.21 -7.47
C TRP A 35 3.65 11.59 -8.70
N LYS A 36 4.21 12.48 -9.54
CA LYS A 36 3.58 12.92 -10.78
C LYS A 36 3.63 11.83 -11.85
N SER A 37 4.72 11.06 -11.95
CA SER A 37 4.81 9.88 -12.84
C SER A 37 3.88 8.76 -12.38
N GLU A 38 3.80 8.53 -11.08
CA GLU A 38 3.02 7.43 -10.50
C GLU A 38 1.51 7.67 -10.56
N ASN A 39 1.08 8.90 -10.79
CA ASN A 39 -0.32 9.30 -10.70
C ASN A 39 -0.92 8.90 -9.34
N MET A 40 -0.15 9.06 -8.26
CA MET A 40 -0.57 8.65 -6.92
C MET A 40 -1.71 9.55 -6.41
N PRO A 41 -2.84 8.99 -5.92
CA PRO A 41 -3.94 9.75 -5.37
C PRO A 41 -3.50 10.69 -4.25
N TYR A 42 -4.05 11.90 -4.20
CA TYR A 42 -3.71 12.90 -3.18
C TYR A 42 -3.87 12.38 -1.75
N GLU A 43 -4.90 11.55 -1.52
CA GLU A 43 -5.14 10.90 -0.24
C GLU A 43 -3.94 10.07 0.24
N LEU A 44 -3.30 9.31 -0.65
CA LEU A 44 -2.10 8.52 -0.33
C LEU A 44 -0.84 9.39 -0.25
N ARG A 45 -0.71 10.40 -1.12
CA ARG A 45 0.43 11.35 -1.09
C ARG A 45 0.51 12.14 0.22
N SER A 46 -0.63 12.45 0.81
CA SER A 46 -0.73 13.19 2.07
C SER A 46 -0.72 12.33 3.33
N ALA A 47 -0.73 11.00 3.16
CA ALA A 47 -0.70 10.00 4.22
C ALA A 47 0.74 9.59 4.55
N THR A 48 0.92 9.00 5.74
CA THR A 48 2.20 8.42 6.17
C THR A 48 2.23 6.94 5.84
N LEU A 49 3.36 6.41 5.36
CA LEU A 49 3.55 4.97 5.20
C LEU A 49 3.58 4.32 6.59
N PHE A 50 2.56 3.52 6.92
CA PHE A 50 2.38 2.89 8.22
C PHE A 50 3.01 1.49 8.27
N LEU A 51 2.77 0.67 7.25
CA LEU A 51 3.43 -0.63 7.06
C LEU A 51 3.93 -0.72 5.62
N SER A 52 5.03 -1.43 5.42
CA SER A 52 5.55 -1.80 4.11
C SER A 52 6.17 -3.18 4.21
N GLU A 53 5.78 -4.10 3.33
CA GLU A 53 6.35 -5.45 3.22
C GLU A 53 6.42 -6.17 4.57
N GLN A 54 5.31 -6.14 5.33
CA GLN A 54 5.27 -6.66 6.70
C GLN A 54 4.21 -7.74 6.89
N ASP A 55 4.55 -8.75 7.67
CA ASP A 55 3.62 -9.81 8.04
C ASP A 55 2.57 -9.32 9.04
N VAL A 56 1.32 -9.59 8.71
CA VAL A 56 0.15 -9.29 9.53
C VAL A 56 -0.66 -10.56 9.75
N SER A 57 -1.26 -10.66 10.93
CA SER A 57 -2.07 -11.81 11.31
C SER A 57 -3.08 -11.43 12.37
N THR A 58 -4.15 -12.21 12.42
CA THR A 58 -5.19 -12.14 13.45
C THR A 58 -5.74 -13.54 13.69
N THR A 59 -6.19 -13.81 14.90
CA THR A 59 -7.03 -14.98 15.23
C THR A 59 -8.52 -14.65 15.20
N LEU A 60 -8.87 -13.37 15.12
CA LEU A 60 -10.24 -12.85 15.17
C LEU A 60 -10.64 -12.20 13.84
N PRO A 61 -11.90 -12.37 13.39
CA PRO A 61 -12.91 -13.30 13.92
C PRO A 61 -12.62 -14.76 13.55
N VAL A 62 -11.71 -14.98 12.59
CA VAL A 62 -11.18 -16.28 12.19
C VAL A 62 -9.68 -16.15 11.91
N PRO A 63 -8.88 -17.22 12.02
CA PRO A 63 -7.44 -17.16 11.76
C PRO A 63 -7.13 -16.76 10.32
N MET A 64 -6.43 -15.64 10.17
CA MET A 64 -5.98 -15.09 8.89
C MET A 64 -4.58 -14.48 9.04
N HIS A 65 -3.77 -14.57 8.00
CA HIS A 65 -2.42 -14.01 7.95
C HIS A 65 -2.03 -13.71 6.51
N GLY A 66 -1.01 -12.88 6.33
CA GLY A 66 -0.39 -12.59 5.05
C GLY A 66 0.61 -11.45 5.18
N ARG A 67 1.20 -11.06 4.05
CA ARG A 67 2.18 -9.98 3.98
C ARG A 67 1.59 -8.82 3.20
N VAL A 68 1.45 -7.66 3.84
CA VAL A 68 0.96 -6.46 3.15
C VAL A 68 2.08 -5.83 2.35
N ASP A 69 1.78 -5.42 1.12
CA ASP A 69 2.71 -4.61 0.32
C ASP A 69 2.89 -3.25 1.02
N GLN A 70 1.80 -2.50 1.17
CA GLN A 70 1.80 -1.18 1.80
C GLN A 70 0.50 -0.90 2.55
N VAL A 71 0.61 -0.21 3.68
CA VAL A 71 -0.54 0.37 4.40
C VAL A 71 -0.22 1.82 4.68
N TYR A 72 -1.10 2.72 4.25
CA TYR A 72 -0.99 4.15 4.49
C TYR A 72 -1.88 4.56 5.66
N GLN A 73 -1.41 5.49 6.49
CA GLN A 73 -2.20 6.10 7.54
C GLN A 73 -2.47 7.56 7.19
N THR A 74 -3.75 7.91 7.05
CA THR A 74 -4.14 9.31 6.81
C THR A 74 -3.80 10.18 8.01
N LYS A 75 -3.81 11.51 7.83
CA LYS A 75 -3.66 12.46 8.93
C LYS A 75 -4.69 12.28 10.05
N GLY A 76 -5.87 11.73 9.73
CA GLY A 76 -6.91 11.38 10.70
C GLY A 76 -6.71 10.03 11.38
N GLY A 77 -5.58 9.35 11.18
CA GLY A 77 -5.26 8.06 11.80
C GLY A 77 -5.91 6.84 11.15
N VAL A 78 -6.60 7.01 10.01
CA VAL A 78 -7.28 5.92 9.30
C VAL A 78 -6.28 5.14 8.44
N LEU A 79 -6.26 3.82 8.57
CA LEU A 79 -5.43 2.93 7.77
C LEU A 79 -6.09 2.61 6.42
N ILE A 80 -5.32 2.66 5.35
CA ILE A 80 -5.72 2.36 3.97
C ILE A 80 -4.76 1.30 3.41
N PRO A 81 -5.21 0.05 3.20
CA PRO A 81 -4.36 -0.96 2.58
C PRO A 81 -4.20 -0.70 1.07
N LEU A 82 -2.99 -0.97 0.58
CA LEU A 82 -2.63 -0.91 -0.83
C LEU A 82 -1.88 -2.18 -1.23
N ASP A 83 -2.17 -2.67 -2.42
CA ASP A 83 -1.49 -3.83 -3.01
C ASP A 83 -1.08 -3.50 -4.45
N THR A 84 0.12 -3.92 -4.85
CA THR A 84 0.70 -3.65 -6.16
C THR A 84 0.62 -4.89 -7.05
N LYS A 85 0.07 -4.73 -8.26
CA LYS A 85 -0.03 -5.79 -9.25
C LYS A 85 0.61 -5.38 -10.57
N LEU A 86 1.54 -6.21 -11.05
CA LEU A 86 2.00 -6.17 -12.43
C LEU A 86 0.94 -6.84 -13.32
N ARG A 87 0.55 -6.18 -14.42
CA ARG A 87 -0.54 -6.62 -15.30
C ARG A 87 -0.24 -6.29 -16.77
N GLN A 88 -0.86 -7.03 -17.68
CA GLN A 88 -0.88 -6.69 -19.11
C GLN A 88 -1.83 -5.52 -19.43
N ALA A 89 -2.83 -5.28 -18.58
CA ALA A 89 -3.77 -4.18 -18.69
C ALA A 89 -4.21 -3.70 -17.30
N ASN A 90 -4.60 -2.43 -17.19
CA ASN A 90 -5.05 -1.83 -15.94
C ASN A 90 -6.45 -2.35 -15.56
N HIS A 91 -6.49 -3.53 -14.96
CA HIS A 91 -7.70 -4.24 -14.54
C HIS A 91 -7.53 -4.81 -13.13
N ILE A 92 -8.61 -4.77 -12.35
CA ILE A 92 -8.69 -5.39 -11.02
C ILE A 92 -9.51 -6.67 -11.09
N PHE A 93 -9.12 -7.67 -10.30
CA PHE A 93 -9.86 -8.92 -10.19
C PHE A 93 -10.54 -9.03 -8.84
N GLU A 94 -11.58 -9.86 -8.75
CA GLU A 94 -12.24 -10.15 -7.47
C GLU A 94 -11.25 -10.64 -6.41
N SER A 95 -10.22 -11.40 -6.80
CA SER A 95 -9.15 -11.83 -5.92
C SER A 95 -8.39 -10.67 -5.27
N ASP A 96 -8.18 -9.58 -6.00
CA ASP A 96 -7.47 -8.39 -5.49
C ASP A 96 -8.33 -7.70 -4.42
N ILE A 97 -9.64 -7.62 -4.66
CA ILE A 97 -10.62 -7.09 -3.70
C ILE A 97 -10.65 -7.98 -2.46
N ILE A 98 -10.70 -9.31 -2.62
CA ILE A 98 -10.68 -10.27 -1.51
C ILE A 98 -9.40 -10.12 -0.69
N GLN A 99 -8.23 -10.04 -1.33
CA GLN A 99 -6.93 -9.91 -0.66
C GLN A 99 -6.89 -8.63 0.21
N LEU A 100 -7.23 -7.48 -0.36
CA LEU A 100 -7.28 -6.23 0.39
C LEU A 100 -8.35 -6.25 1.49
N SER A 101 -9.47 -6.95 1.28
CA SER A 101 -10.53 -7.10 2.28
C SER A 101 -10.06 -7.96 3.47
N VAL A 102 -9.30 -9.03 3.22
CA VAL A 102 -8.66 -9.84 4.27
C VAL A 102 -7.69 -8.98 5.08
N TYR A 103 -6.83 -8.20 4.42
CA TYR A 103 -5.94 -7.28 5.12
C TYR A 103 -6.70 -6.24 5.93
N ARG A 104 -7.79 -5.67 5.41
CA ARG A 104 -8.64 -4.76 6.19
C ARG A 104 -9.12 -5.38 7.50
N VAL A 105 -9.58 -6.64 7.47
CA VAL A 105 -10.03 -7.34 8.68
C VAL A 105 -8.86 -7.59 9.63
N ILE A 106 -7.73 -8.10 9.14
CA ILE A 106 -6.53 -8.31 9.96
C ILE A 106 -6.10 -7.00 10.63
N LEU A 107 -6.00 -5.91 9.87
CA LEU A 107 -5.58 -4.61 10.38
C LEU A 107 -6.55 -4.08 11.44
N SER A 108 -7.85 -4.27 11.25
CA SER A 108 -8.90 -3.79 12.16
C SER A 108 -8.87 -4.50 13.52
N HIS A 109 -8.45 -5.78 13.57
CA HIS A 109 -8.32 -6.55 14.82
C HIS A 109 -6.93 -6.45 15.43
N LYS A 110 -5.88 -6.28 14.60
CA LYS A 110 -4.49 -6.20 15.06
C LYS A 110 -4.13 -4.82 15.60
N TYR A 111 -4.65 -3.75 15.00
CA TYR A 111 -4.32 -2.38 15.35
C TYR A 111 -5.53 -1.65 15.93
N LYS A 112 -5.30 -0.83 16.97
CA LYS A 112 -6.32 0.04 17.57
C LYS A 112 -6.56 1.31 16.73
N ALA A 113 -6.68 1.14 15.41
CA ALA A 113 -6.85 2.23 14.46
C ALA A 113 -8.00 1.91 13.50
N PRO A 114 -8.82 2.91 13.12
CA PRO A 114 -9.86 2.71 12.13
C PRO A 114 -9.24 2.33 10.78
N VAL A 115 -9.85 1.38 10.08
CA VAL A 115 -9.43 0.98 8.72
C VAL A 115 -10.51 1.36 7.72
N ALA A 116 -10.11 1.96 6.61
CA ALA A 116 -11.01 2.39 5.55
C ALA A 116 -11.84 1.21 5.00
N LYS A 117 -13.05 1.50 4.51
CA LYS A 117 -13.92 0.52 3.81
C LYS A 117 -13.51 0.30 2.34
N TYR A 118 -12.43 0.93 1.91
CA TYR A 118 -11.83 0.79 0.59
C TYR A 118 -10.33 0.55 0.72
N GLY A 119 -9.73 0.09 -0.36
CA GLY A 119 -8.28 0.05 -0.55
C GLY A 119 -7.92 0.55 -1.93
N TYR A 120 -6.62 0.54 -2.25
CA TYR A 120 -6.13 0.83 -3.59
C TYR A 120 -5.40 -0.38 -4.16
N VAL A 121 -5.72 -0.74 -5.39
CA VAL A 121 -4.87 -1.63 -6.19
C VAL A 121 -4.00 -0.74 -7.07
N ARG A 122 -2.68 -0.78 -6.87
CA ARG A 122 -1.71 -0.14 -7.76
C ARG A 122 -1.41 -1.10 -8.90
N THR A 123 -1.98 -0.85 -10.08
CA THR A 123 -1.65 -1.62 -11.28
C THR A 123 -0.48 -0.99 -12.01
N VAL A 124 0.50 -1.80 -12.37
CA VAL A 124 1.64 -1.45 -13.22
C VAL A 124 1.47 -2.21 -14.53
N VAL A 125 1.47 -1.48 -15.64
CA VAL A 125 1.49 -2.06 -16.98
C VAL A 125 2.76 -1.61 -17.66
N GLU A 126 3.66 -2.55 -17.93
CA GLU A 126 4.88 -2.30 -18.70
C GLU A 126 4.51 -1.99 -20.15
N THR A 127 5.03 -0.88 -20.67
CA THR A 127 4.87 -0.51 -22.09
C THR A 127 6.22 -0.15 -22.69
N ALA A 128 6.31 -0.10 -24.03
CA ALA A 128 7.54 0.27 -24.72
C ALA A 128 8.04 1.68 -24.35
N ASP A 129 7.13 2.57 -23.94
CA ASP A 129 7.40 3.96 -23.57
C ASP A 129 7.59 4.16 -22.05
N GLY A 130 7.60 3.06 -21.27
CA GLY A 130 7.73 3.06 -19.81
C GLY A 130 6.49 2.53 -19.08
N ASP A 131 6.57 2.48 -17.75
CA ASP A 131 5.50 1.92 -16.91
C ASP A 131 4.28 2.83 -16.86
N ARG A 132 3.12 2.26 -17.17
CA ARG A 132 1.82 2.93 -16.99
C ARG A 132 1.21 2.51 -15.65
N VAL A 133 1.32 3.39 -14.65
CA VAL A 133 0.81 3.16 -13.29
C VAL A 133 -0.62 3.71 -13.15
N ARG A 134 -1.49 2.93 -12.49
CA ARG A 134 -2.80 3.40 -12.02
C ARG A 134 -3.08 2.94 -10.59
N TYR A 135 -3.74 3.80 -9.83
CA TYR A 135 -4.26 3.48 -8.50
C TYR A 135 -5.78 3.37 -8.58
N ILE A 136 -6.29 2.16 -8.47
CA ILE A 136 -7.72 1.88 -8.60
C ILE A 136 -8.30 1.77 -7.19
N LYS A 137 -9.10 2.78 -6.80
CA LYS A 137 -9.82 2.78 -5.53
C LYS A 137 -10.95 1.76 -5.60
N THR A 138 -10.95 0.78 -4.70
CA THR A 138 -11.95 -0.29 -4.68
C THR A 138 -12.63 -0.39 -3.33
N ASN A 139 -13.95 -0.57 -3.33
CA ASN A 139 -14.68 -0.91 -2.13
C ASN A 139 -14.29 -2.32 -1.68
N LEU A 140 -14.12 -2.48 -0.37
CA LEU A 140 -13.73 -3.75 0.25
C LEU A 140 -14.95 -4.44 0.85
N LEU A 141 -14.87 -5.76 0.88
CA LEU A 141 -15.89 -6.61 1.47
C LEU A 141 -16.04 -6.30 2.97
N SER A 142 -17.26 -6.50 3.46
CA SER A 142 -17.53 -6.50 4.90
C SER A 142 -16.82 -7.66 5.59
N GLU A 143 -16.59 -7.54 6.90
CA GLU A 143 -15.99 -8.62 7.69
C GLU A 143 -16.81 -9.92 7.57
N ARG A 144 -18.14 -9.81 7.53
CA ARG A 144 -19.05 -10.95 7.36
C ARG A 144 -18.84 -11.68 6.03
N GLU A 145 -18.60 -10.95 4.94
CA GLU A 145 -18.30 -11.54 3.64
C GLU A 145 -16.92 -12.22 3.63
N VAL A 146 -15.91 -11.61 4.25
CA VAL A 146 -14.59 -12.23 4.41
C VAL A 146 -14.67 -13.52 5.23
N ILE A 147 -15.43 -13.54 6.32
CA ILE A 147 -15.67 -14.75 7.14
C ILE A 147 -16.33 -15.86 6.28
N LYS A 148 -17.33 -15.52 5.46
CA LYS A 148 -17.96 -16.49 4.55
C LYS A 148 -16.97 -17.10 3.57
N LEU A 149 -16.09 -16.27 2.98
CA LEU A 149 -15.03 -16.74 2.08
C LEU A 149 -14.05 -17.67 2.82
N TRP A 150 -13.67 -17.32 4.04
CA TRP A 150 -12.83 -18.17 4.87
C TRP A 150 -13.46 -19.54 5.14
N HIS A 151 -14.73 -19.60 5.54
CA HIS A 151 -15.42 -20.88 5.77
C HIS A 151 -15.56 -21.70 4.48
N ARG A 152 -15.81 -21.05 3.35
CA ARG A 152 -15.84 -21.73 2.04
C ARG A 152 -14.46 -22.30 1.71
N TYR A 153 -13.39 -21.54 1.91
CA TYR A 153 -12.02 -22.00 1.71
C TYR A 153 -11.71 -23.21 2.60
N GLN A 154 -12.05 -23.18 3.89
CA GLN A 154 -11.88 -24.33 4.78
C GLN A 154 -12.68 -25.55 4.29
N SER A 155 -13.92 -25.35 3.87
CA SER A 155 -14.77 -26.44 3.36
C SER A 155 -14.18 -27.09 2.10
N ILE A 156 -13.60 -26.29 1.20
CA ILE A 156 -12.86 -26.78 0.03
C ILE A 156 -11.61 -27.53 0.47
N ARG A 157 -10.82 -26.95 1.38
CA ARG A 157 -9.56 -27.52 1.89
C ARG A 157 -9.78 -28.89 2.56
N TYR A 158 -10.88 -29.03 3.30
CA TYR A 158 -11.28 -30.29 3.96
C TYR A 158 -12.14 -31.20 3.06
N ARG A 159 -12.21 -30.95 1.74
CA ARG A 159 -12.96 -31.75 0.75
C ARG A 159 -14.45 -31.93 1.05
N LYS A 160 -15.04 -31.03 1.83
CA LYS A 160 -16.50 -31.00 2.11
C LYS A 160 -17.28 -30.41 0.94
N VAL A 161 -16.63 -29.59 0.12
CA VAL A 161 -17.21 -28.93 -1.05
C VAL A 161 -16.25 -29.07 -2.23
N LYS A 162 -16.76 -29.44 -3.40
CA LYS A 162 -15.99 -29.47 -4.65
C LYS A 162 -15.93 -28.06 -5.24
N PRO A 163 -14.74 -27.48 -5.51
CA PRO A 163 -14.64 -26.19 -6.17
C PRO A 163 -15.01 -26.31 -7.65
N THR A 164 -15.54 -25.23 -8.21
CA THR A 164 -15.75 -25.05 -9.64
C THR A 164 -14.96 -23.83 -10.10
N CYS A 165 -14.28 -23.90 -11.25
CA CYS A 165 -13.69 -22.71 -11.87
C CYS A 165 -14.55 -22.27 -13.05
N SER A 166 -14.89 -21.00 -13.10
CA SER A 166 -15.41 -20.35 -14.31
C SER A 166 -14.32 -20.13 -15.37
N CYS A 167 -13.04 -20.27 -14.98
CA CYS A 167 -11.87 -19.99 -15.82
C CYS A 167 -11.44 -21.13 -16.76
N GLY A 168 -12.13 -22.28 -16.74
CA GLY A 168 -11.71 -23.46 -17.51
C GLY A 168 -10.32 -24.00 -17.13
N GLY A 169 -9.82 -23.70 -15.93
CA GLY A 169 -8.48 -24.10 -15.47
C GLY A 169 -7.35 -23.11 -15.80
N LYS A 170 -7.63 -22.02 -16.52
CA LYS A 170 -6.63 -20.96 -16.77
C LYS A 170 -6.64 -19.94 -15.64
N PHE A 171 -5.73 -20.10 -14.68
CA PHE A 171 -5.48 -19.04 -13.69
C PHE A 171 -4.84 -17.84 -14.40
N HIS A 172 -5.35 -16.64 -14.07
CA HIS A 172 -5.04 -15.35 -14.68
C HIS A 172 -3.57 -15.21 -15.15
N MET A 173 -3.37 -15.27 -16.47
CA MET A 173 -2.13 -14.89 -17.17
C MET A 173 -2.10 -13.39 -17.44
#